data_AF-A0A2E9CWV1-F1
#
_entry.id   AF-A0A2E9CWV1-F1
#
_cell.length_a   1.000
_cell.length_b   1.000
_cell.length_c   1.000
_cell.angle_alpha   90.00
_cell.angle_beta   90.00
_cell.angle_gamma   90.00
#
_symmetry.space_group_name_H-M   'P 1'
#
loop_
_entity.id
_entity.type
_entity.pdbx_description
1 polymer ?
#
loop_
_entity_poly.entity_id
_entity_poly.type
_entity_poly.pdbx_seq_one_letter_code
_entity_poly.pdbx_strand_id
1 'polypeptide(L)'
;MLSKKISLKQVEEYLRNNPDFFLNNPDILNSMKFPLSSNKECNETNNQVISFKDWLINNLKDKQKSIIENAKHNYFTQKKVHDAVISIIFKGKKDLFEFINNELPSFFDLAIINVITSKEDVSKEYGLIYASEEKINKVYNNNESLIMDAADESLGFYDEMNLKIYSNAIFSLKKEIFNSQSLLVFASKDRQFLTNRAFDLILFLSKIVQQRMKELQIGQ
;
A
#
# COMPACT_ATOMS: atom_id res chain seq x y z
N MET A 1 55.25 -16.17 31.53
CA MET A 1 55.28 -15.29 30.33
C MET A 1 54.03 -14.42 30.35
N LEU A 2 54.17 -13.15 30.69
CA LEU A 2 53.07 -12.19 30.81
C LEU A 2 52.65 -11.75 29.40
N SER A 3 51.45 -12.13 28.94
CA SER A 3 50.89 -11.61 27.70
C SER A 3 50.66 -10.10 27.87
N LYS A 4 51.44 -9.27 27.18
CA LYS A 4 51.19 -7.83 27.12
C LYS A 4 49.81 -7.63 26.52
N LYS A 5 48.89 -7.09 27.31
CA LYS A 5 47.54 -6.75 26.88
C LYS A 5 47.66 -5.57 25.92
N ILE A 6 47.68 -5.83 24.62
CA ILE A 6 47.72 -4.78 23.60
C ILE A 6 46.40 -4.00 23.71
N SER A 7 46.50 -2.69 23.79
CA SER A 7 45.31 -1.83 23.84
C SER A 7 44.73 -1.61 22.44
N LEU A 8 43.41 -1.42 22.35
CA LEU A 8 42.72 -1.15 21.08
C LEU A 8 43.33 0.04 20.33
N LYS A 9 43.70 1.11 21.04
CA LYS A 9 44.34 2.29 20.45
C LYS A 9 45.68 1.97 19.78
N GLN A 10 46.48 1.09 20.38
CA GLN A 10 47.76 0.67 19.79
C GLN A 10 47.56 -0.17 18.52
N VAL A 11 46.53 -1.02 18.48
CA VAL A 11 46.17 -1.77 17.27
C VAL A 11 45.71 -0.81 16.17
N GLU A 12 44.86 0.17 16.50
CA GLU A 12 44.38 1.16 15.55
C GLU A 12 45.52 2.02 14.97
N GLU A 13 46.42 2.50 15.82
CA GLU A 13 47.56 3.32 15.40
C GLU A 13 48.54 2.51 14.54
N TYR A 14 48.78 1.24 14.89
CA TYR A 14 49.60 0.33 14.10
C TYR A 14 49.02 0.06 12.70
N LEU A 15 47.72 -0.22 12.62
CA LEU A 15 47.04 -0.47 11.34
C LEU A 15 46.98 0.79 10.46
N ARG A 16 46.78 1.98 11.05
CA ARG A 16 46.81 3.25 10.31
C ARG A 16 48.17 3.56 9.71
N ASN A 17 49.24 3.26 10.44
CA ASN A 17 50.61 3.51 10.00
C ASN A 17 51.11 2.44 9.00
N ASN A 18 50.41 1.33 8.84
CA ASN A 18 50.76 0.23 7.94
C ASN A 18 49.56 -0.16 7.07
N PRO A 19 49.17 0.68 6.09
CA PRO A 19 47.99 0.44 5.26
C PRO A 19 48.06 -0.86 4.44
N ASP A 20 49.27 -1.29 4.08
CA ASP A 20 49.50 -2.50 3.28
C ASP A 20 49.56 -3.79 4.12
N PHE A 21 49.36 -3.70 5.44
CA PHE A 21 49.49 -4.83 6.37
C PHE A 21 48.65 -6.05 5.95
N PHE A 22 47.43 -5.81 5.49
CA PHE A 22 46.51 -6.86 5.05
C PHE A 22 46.80 -7.38 3.64
N LEU A 23 47.48 -6.60 2.79
CA LEU A 23 47.97 -7.07 1.49
C LEU A 23 49.11 -8.08 1.67
N ASN A 24 49.97 -7.83 2.66
CA ASN A 24 51.12 -8.68 2.95
C ASN A 24 50.77 -9.90 3.82
N ASN A 25 49.60 -9.92 4.46
CA ASN A 25 49.13 -11.02 5.31
C ASN A 25 47.69 -11.42 4.96
N PRO A 26 47.46 -12.00 3.76
CA PRO A 26 46.13 -12.34 3.27
C PRO A 26 45.42 -13.40 4.12
N ASP A 27 46.16 -14.27 4.82
CA ASP A 27 45.57 -15.31 5.67
C ASP A 27 44.80 -14.73 6.87
N ILE A 28 45.20 -13.55 7.35
CA ILE A 28 44.50 -12.85 8.44
C ILE A 28 43.13 -12.37 7.98
N LEU A 29 43.01 -11.89 6.73
CA LEU A 29 41.72 -11.49 6.12
C LEU A 29 40.75 -12.68 6.04
N ASN A 30 41.25 -13.87 5.72
CA ASN A 30 40.41 -15.08 5.65
C ASN A 30 39.83 -15.48 7.01
N SER A 31 40.50 -15.12 8.11
CA SER A 31 40.04 -15.38 9.48
C SER A 31 39.10 -14.32 10.06
N MET A 32 38.97 -13.16 9.38
CA MET A 32 38.08 -12.09 9.83
C MET A 32 36.62 -12.40 9.54
N LYS A 33 35.78 -12.28 10.56
CA LYS A 33 34.32 -12.35 10.42
C LYS A 33 33.80 -10.96 10.06
N PHE A 34 33.40 -10.78 8.80
CA PHE A 34 32.73 -9.55 8.36
C PHE A 34 31.26 -9.57 8.79
N PRO A 35 30.65 -8.40 9.06
CA PRO A 35 29.22 -8.32 9.28
C PRO A 35 28.51 -8.73 7.99
N LEU A 36 27.81 -9.87 8.04
CA LEU A 36 26.97 -10.35 6.94
C LEU A 36 25.95 -9.25 6.60
N SER A 37 25.88 -8.86 5.34
CA SER A 37 24.79 -8.02 4.85
C SER A 37 23.48 -8.73 5.17
N SER A 38 22.56 -8.05 5.83
CA SER A 38 21.28 -8.58 6.33
C SER A 38 20.29 -9.02 5.26
N ASN A 39 20.75 -9.27 4.03
CA ASN A 39 19.94 -9.81 2.96
C ASN A 39 20.19 -11.32 2.88
N LYS A 40 19.13 -12.06 3.19
CA LYS A 40 19.02 -13.52 3.19
C LYS A 40 19.55 -14.11 1.87
N GLU A 41 20.17 -15.29 2.00
CA GLU A 41 20.61 -16.20 0.93
C GLU A 41 21.86 -15.77 0.13
N CYS A 42 22.98 -15.55 0.82
CA CYS A 42 24.28 -15.83 0.21
C CYS A 42 24.68 -17.25 0.60
N ASN A 43 24.62 -18.17 -0.37
CA ASN A 43 25.14 -19.52 -0.25
C ASN A 43 26.53 -19.51 0.42
N GLU A 44 26.72 -20.40 1.40
CA GLU A 44 27.90 -20.51 2.28
C GLU A 44 29.24 -20.83 1.56
N THR A 45 29.30 -20.70 0.24
CA THR A 45 30.43 -21.17 -0.57
C THR A 45 31.33 -20.06 -1.12
N ASN A 46 30.93 -18.78 -1.04
CA ASN A 46 31.78 -17.68 -1.51
C ASN A 46 32.01 -16.64 -0.42
N ASN A 47 32.98 -16.94 0.45
CA ASN A 47 33.59 -15.99 1.39
C ASN A 47 34.51 -14.99 0.65
N GLN A 48 34.04 -14.45 -0.48
CA GLN A 48 34.81 -13.51 -1.28
C GLN A 48 34.63 -12.11 -0.71
N VAL A 49 35.73 -11.53 -0.24
CA VAL A 49 35.80 -10.12 0.16
C VAL A 49 35.40 -9.28 -1.06
N ILE A 50 34.17 -8.77 -1.08
CA ILE A 50 33.71 -7.88 -2.14
C ILE A 50 34.36 -6.51 -1.89
N SER A 51 35.05 -5.96 -2.89
CA SER A 51 35.59 -4.60 -2.82
C SER A 51 34.45 -3.63 -2.48
N PHE A 52 34.71 -2.66 -1.59
CA PHE A 52 33.71 -1.65 -1.22
C PHE A 52 33.07 -0.98 -2.45
N LYS A 53 33.83 -0.81 -3.53
CA LYS A 53 33.34 -0.29 -4.82
C LYS A 53 32.28 -1.20 -5.44
N ASP A 54 32.53 -2.51 -5.48
CA ASP A 54 31.61 -3.49 -6.07
C ASP A 54 30.35 -3.67 -5.21
N TRP A 55 30.51 -3.65 -3.88
CA TRP A 55 29.37 -3.64 -2.95
C TRP A 55 28.51 -2.38 -3.13
N LEU A 56 29.13 -1.21 -3.28
CA LEU A 56 28.42 0.04 -3.49
C LEU A 56 27.71 0.07 -4.86
N ILE A 57 28.36 -0.42 -5.91
CA ILE A 57 27.77 -0.55 -7.25
C ILE A 57 26.57 -1.51 -7.22
N ASN A 58 26.68 -2.65 -6.56
CA ASN A 58 25.57 -3.62 -6.46
C ASN A 58 24.39 -3.03 -5.67
N ASN A 59 24.64 -2.38 -4.54
CA ASN A 59 23.59 -1.69 -3.79
C ASN A 59 22.91 -0.57 -4.59
N LEU A 60 23.66 0.19 -5.39
CA LEU A 60 23.09 1.23 -6.26
C LEU A 60 22.22 0.61 -7.37
N LYS A 61 22.67 -0.50 -7.97
CA LYS A 61 21.87 -1.25 -8.96
C LYS A 61 20.58 -1.80 -8.36
N ASP A 62 20.63 -2.36 -7.15
CA ASP A 62 19.44 -2.89 -6.48
C ASP A 62 18.46 -1.77 -6.10
N LYS A 63 18.96 -0.63 -5.61
CA LYS A 63 18.14 0.58 -5.42
C LYS A 63 17.52 1.06 -6.73
N GLN A 64 18.28 1.10 -7.82
CA GLN A 64 17.77 1.51 -9.13
C GLN A 64 16.67 0.57 -9.62
N LYS A 65 16.86 -0.76 -9.49
CA LYS A 65 15.83 -1.75 -9.83
C LYS A 65 14.56 -1.52 -9.03
N SER A 66 14.69 -1.35 -7.70
CA SER A 66 13.54 -1.06 -6.83
C SER A 66 12.81 0.22 -7.23
N ILE A 67 13.53 1.29 -7.58
CA ILE A 67 12.92 2.54 -8.08
C ILE A 67 12.16 2.30 -9.38
N ILE A 68 12.76 1.58 -10.34
CA ILE A 68 12.12 1.26 -11.62
C ILE A 68 10.88 0.39 -11.43
N GLU A 69 10.94 -0.62 -10.56
CA GLU A 69 9.80 -1.47 -10.24
C GLU A 69 8.67 -0.65 -9.61
N ASN A 70 8.98 0.18 -8.61
CA ASN A 70 8.00 1.07 -7.99
C ASN A 70 7.39 2.03 -9.02
N ALA A 71 8.20 2.60 -9.92
CA ALA A 71 7.71 3.48 -10.98
C ALA A 71 6.79 2.75 -11.98
N LYS A 72 7.14 1.51 -12.36
CA LYS A 72 6.28 0.66 -13.19
C LYS A 72 4.96 0.36 -12.48
N HIS A 73 5.01 -0.10 -11.23
CA HIS A 73 3.82 -0.37 -10.43
C HIS A 73 2.93 0.88 -10.33
N ASN A 74 3.50 2.05 -10.02
CA ASN A 74 2.76 3.31 -9.97
C ASN A 74 2.13 3.69 -11.32
N TYR A 75 2.86 3.53 -12.42
CA TYR A 75 2.33 3.81 -13.76
C TYR A 75 1.17 2.88 -14.12
N PHE A 76 1.26 1.59 -13.79
CA PHE A 76 0.15 0.65 -14.00
C PHE A 76 -1.06 1.00 -13.14
N THR A 77 -0.86 1.38 -11.87
CA THR A 77 -1.94 1.84 -11.01
C THR A 77 -2.58 3.11 -11.56
N GLN A 78 -1.79 4.08 -12.02
CA GLN A 78 -2.30 5.31 -12.61
C GLN A 78 -3.11 5.05 -13.89
N LYS A 79 -2.63 4.18 -14.78
CA LYS A 79 -3.34 3.79 -16.00
C LYS A 79 -4.69 3.13 -15.67
N LYS A 80 -4.71 2.18 -14.73
CA LYS A 80 -5.94 1.54 -14.23
C LYS A 80 -6.95 2.58 -13.72
N VAL A 81 -6.49 3.59 -12.98
CA VAL A 81 -7.34 4.70 -12.50
C VAL A 81 -7.90 5.52 -13.66
N HIS A 82 -7.08 5.88 -14.65
CA HIS A 82 -7.56 6.63 -15.81
C HIS A 82 -8.63 5.86 -16.60
N ASP A 83 -8.39 4.58 -16.87
CA ASP A 83 -9.34 3.72 -17.59
C ASP A 83 -10.67 3.56 -16.80
N ALA A 84 -10.58 3.43 -15.48
CA ALA A 84 -11.74 3.42 -14.60
C ALA A 84 -12.51 4.75 -14.63
N VAL A 85 -11.82 5.90 -14.59
CA VAL A 85 -12.43 7.23 -14.63
C VAL A 85 -13.16 7.46 -15.95
N ILE A 86 -12.54 7.11 -17.08
CA ILE A 86 -13.17 7.20 -18.39
C ILE A 86 -14.46 6.37 -18.41
N SER A 87 -14.40 5.14 -17.90
CA SER A 87 -15.57 4.25 -17.84
C SER A 87 -16.69 4.84 -16.97
N ILE A 88 -16.37 5.43 -15.81
CA ILE A 88 -17.34 6.08 -14.91
C ILE A 88 -18.06 7.24 -15.60
N ILE A 89 -17.34 8.08 -16.34
CA ILE A 89 -17.90 9.28 -16.98
C ILE A 89 -18.97 8.92 -18.02
N PHE A 90 -18.80 7.82 -18.74
CA PHE A 90 -19.74 7.41 -19.80
C PHE A 90 -20.97 6.65 -19.29
N LYS A 91 -21.01 6.23 -18.02
CA LYS A 91 -22.10 5.41 -17.49
C LYS A 91 -23.28 6.26 -16.99
N GLY A 92 -24.49 5.75 -17.18
CA GLY A 92 -25.74 6.30 -16.64
C GLY A 92 -25.96 5.92 -15.16
N LYS A 93 -27.11 6.26 -14.58
CA LYS A 93 -27.38 6.08 -13.12
C LYS A 93 -27.27 4.62 -12.66
N LYS A 94 -28.01 3.69 -13.28
CA LYS A 94 -27.99 2.27 -12.91
C LYS A 94 -26.66 1.61 -13.30
N ASP A 95 -26.21 1.87 -14.52
CA ASP A 95 -24.96 1.32 -15.05
C ASP A 95 -23.74 1.74 -14.23
N LEU A 96 -23.77 2.92 -13.59
CA LEU A 96 -22.70 3.38 -12.72
C LEU A 96 -22.56 2.49 -11.48
N PHE A 97 -23.65 2.16 -10.80
CA PHE A 97 -23.58 1.32 -9.61
C PHE A 97 -23.26 -0.14 -9.95
N GLU A 98 -23.82 -0.65 -11.04
CA GLU A 98 -23.44 -1.97 -11.55
C GLU A 98 -21.94 -2.03 -11.88
N PHE A 99 -21.42 -0.98 -12.53
CA PHE A 99 -19.99 -0.84 -12.81
C PHE A 99 -19.16 -0.77 -11.51
N ILE A 100 -19.55 0.06 -10.55
CA ILE A 100 -18.85 0.21 -9.26
C ILE A 100 -18.81 -1.12 -8.50
N ASN A 101 -19.92 -1.85 -8.48
CA ASN A 101 -20.07 -3.04 -7.66
C ASN A 101 -19.41 -4.29 -8.29
N ASN A 102 -19.46 -4.43 -9.61
CA ASN A 102 -19.06 -5.66 -10.30
C ASN A 102 -17.79 -5.51 -11.14
N GLU A 103 -17.65 -4.41 -11.88
CA GLU A 103 -16.54 -4.23 -12.82
C GLU A 103 -15.32 -3.58 -12.16
N LEU A 104 -15.53 -2.50 -11.41
CA LEU A 104 -14.47 -1.69 -10.78
C LEU A 104 -13.58 -2.47 -9.81
N PRO A 105 -14.06 -3.44 -9.00
CA PRO A 105 -13.18 -4.25 -8.15
C PRO A 105 -12.13 -5.01 -8.96
N SER A 106 -12.51 -5.49 -10.15
CA SER A 106 -11.61 -6.23 -11.04
C SER A 106 -10.50 -5.35 -11.62
N PHE A 107 -10.72 -4.04 -11.78
CA PHE A 107 -9.66 -3.12 -12.22
C PHE A 107 -8.53 -3.02 -11.19
N PHE A 108 -8.89 -3.03 -9.91
CA PHE A 108 -7.97 -2.76 -8.80
C PHE A 108 -7.53 -4.01 -8.04
N ASP A 109 -7.95 -5.20 -8.47
CA ASP A 109 -7.70 -6.46 -7.76
C ASP A 109 -8.22 -6.40 -6.30
N LEU A 110 -9.39 -5.78 -6.14
CA LEU A 110 -10.08 -5.59 -4.87
C LEU A 110 -11.21 -6.61 -4.72
N ALA A 111 -11.57 -6.90 -3.47
CA ALA A 111 -12.64 -7.84 -3.17
C ALA A 111 -14.00 -7.20 -3.37
N ILE A 112 -14.17 -5.97 -2.89
CA ILE A 112 -15.44 -5.25 -2.93
C ILE A 112 -15.14 -3.77 -3.17
N ILE A 113 -15.91 -3.14 -4.06
CA ILE A 113 -16.06 -1.69 -4.09
C ILE A 113 -17.56 -1.43 -4.09
N ASN A 114 -18.07 -0.72 -3.09
CA ASN A 114 -19.51 -0.47 -2.99
C ASN A 114 -19.78 0.78 -2.14
N VAL A 115 -21.00 1.29 -2.19
CA VAL A 115 -21.49 2.35 -1.33
C VAL A 115 -22.24 1.76 -0.13
N ILE A 116 -22.04 2.33 1.04
CA ILE A 116 -22.81 2.06 2.26
C ILE A 116 -23.76 3.22 2.49
N THR A 117 -25.04 2.93 2.67
CA THR A 117 -26.08 3.94 2.94
C THR A 117 -27.04 3.51 4.03
N SER A 118 -27.64 4.48 4.72
CA SER A 118 -28.73 4.25 5.69
C SER A 118 -30.11 4.13 5.06
N LYS A 119 -30.24 4.29 3.74
CA LYS A 119 -31.51 4.21 3.02
C LYS A 119 -31.71 2.83 2.41
N GLU A 120 -32.60 2.03 3.00
CA GLU A 120 -32.87 0.66 2.55
C GLU A 120 -33.41 0.60 1.11
N ASP A 121 -34.28 1.54 0.72
CA ASP A 121 -34.86 1.60 -0.63
C ASP A 121 -33.78 1.78 -1.71
N VAL A 122 -32.87 2.73 -1.48
CA VAL A 122 -31.74 3.02 -2.38
C VAL A 122 -30.77 1.85 -2.42
N SER A 123 -30.55 1.20 -1.26
CA SER A 123 -29.70 0.02 -1.16
C SER A 123 -30.20 -1.12 -2.04
N LYS A 124 -31.50 -1.39 -2.02
CA LYS A 124 -32.10 -2.45 -2.84
C LYS A 124 -32.15 -2.09 -4.33
N GLU A 125 -32.40 -0.82 -4.66
CA GLU A 125 -32.51 -0.37 -6.04
C GLU A 125 -31.18 -0.49 -6.80
N TYR A 126 -30.06 -0.20 -6.14
CA TYR A 126 -28.73 -0.14 -6.76
C TYR A 126 -27.74 -1.22 -6.29
N GLY A 127 -28.19 -2.17 -5.45
CA GLY A 127 -27.34 -3.23 -4.91
C GLY A 127 -26.25 -2.71 -3.97
N LEU A 128 -26.58 -1.69 -3.18
CA LEU A 128 -25.66 -1.09 -2.20
C LEU A 128 -25.70 -1.85 -0.88
N ILE A 129 -24.75 -1.55 0.00
CA ILE A 129 -24.71 -2.10 1.36
C ILE A 129 -25.56 -1.23 2.28
N TYR A 130 -26.52 -1.86 2.96
CA TYR A 130 -27.32 -1.20 3.98
C TYR A 130 -26.60 -1.24 5.33
N ALA A 131 -26.51 -0.10 6.02
CA ALA A 131 -26.05 -0.05 7.40
C ALA A 131 -26.82 1.01 8.19
N SER A 132 -27.02 0.77 9.49
CA SER A 132 -27.68 1.75 10.36
C SER A 132 -26.90 3.06 10.44
N GLU A 133 -27.62 4.18 10.63
CA GLU A 133 -27.00 5.51 10.76
C GLU A 133 -25.98 5.55 11.90
N GLU A 134 -26.20 4.83 13.00
CA GLU A 134 -25.26 4.73 14.11
C GLU A 134 -23.91 4.13 13.68
N LYS A 135 -23.94 3.06 12.86
CA LYS A 135 -22.73 2.41 12.34
C LYS A 135 -21.99 3.33 11.37
N ILE A 136 -22.72 4.01 10.48
CA ILE A 136 -22.15 4.96 9.54
C ILE A 136 -21.51 6.13 10.31
N ASN A 137 -22.18 6.67 11.33
CA ASN A 137 -21.68 7.80 12.13
C ASN A 137 -20.37 7.51 12.89
N LYS A 138 -20.11 6.26 13.28
CA LYS A 138 -18.84 5.88 13.92
C LYS A 138 -17.63 6.06 13.01
N VAL A 139 -17.84 5.92 11.70
CA VAL A 139 -16.76 5.94 10.68
C VAL A 139 -16.79 7.21 9.85
N TYR A 140 -17.98 7.78 9.65
CA TYR A 140 -18.21 9.00 8.90
C TYR A 140 -17.47 10.14 9.57
N ASN A 141 -16.27 10.42 9.07
CA ASN A 141 -15.55 11.61 9.40
C ASN A 141 -15.98 12.72 8.41
N ASN A 142 -15.71 13.99 8.71
CA ASN A 142 -16.16 15.18 7.95
C ASN A 142 -16.26 14.96 6.42
N ASN A 143 -17.18 15.68 5.75
CA ASN A 143 -17.43 15.54 4.30
C ASN A 143 -16.12 15.44 3.48
N GLU A 144 -16.03 14.42 2.62
CA GLU A 144 -14.88 14.17 1.72
C GLU A 144 -13.57 13.71 2.40
N SER A 145 -13.67 13.04 3.54
CA SER A 145 -12.53 12.39 4.19
C SER A 145 -12.33 10.96 3.69
N LEU A 146 -11.07 10.56 3.52
CA LEU A 146 -10.66 9.19 3.19
C LEU A 146 -9.88 8.61 4.37
N ILE A 147 -10.31 7.45 4.85
CA ILE A 147 -9.64 6.67 5.90
C ILE A 147 -9.16 5.37 5.25
N MET A 148 -7.92 4.98 5.51
CA MET A 148 -7.34 3.73 5.02
C MET A 148 -6.75 2.98 6.21
N ASP A 149 -7.29 1.81 6.52
CA ASP A 149 -6.85 1.04 7.69
C ASP A 149 -7.18 -0.46 7.55
N ALA A 150 -6.87 -1.23 8.58
CA ALA A 150 -7.36 -2.58 8.76
C ALA A 150 -8.89 -2.58 8.82
N ALA A 151 -9.50 -3.61 8.24
CA ALA A 151 -10.94 -3.75 8.31
C ALA A 151 -11.36 -4.11 9.74
N ASP A 152 -12.26 -3.31 10.30
CA ASP A 152 -12.86 -3.59 11.60
C ASP A 152 -14.10 -4.47 11.44
N GLU A 153 -13.96 -5.75 11.81
CA GLU A 153 -15.04 -6.74 11.77
C GLU A 153 -16.21 -6.33 12.69
N SER A 154 -15.99 -5.52 13.73
CA SER A 154 -17.04 -5.12 14.67
C SER A 154 -18.08 -4.16 14.08
N LEU A 155 -17.75 -3.49 12.97
CA LEU A 155 -18.68 -2.63 12.23
C LEU A 155 -19.71 -3.46 11.46
N GLY A 156 -19.34 -4.68 11.07
CA GLY A 156 -20.21 -5.63 10.37
C GLY A 156 -20.70 -5.15 8.99
N PHE A 157 -19.93 -4.32 8.30
CA PHE A 157 -20.28 -3.84 6.95
C PHE A 157 -20.22 -4.93 5.88
N TYR A 158 -19.51 -6.03 6.14
CA TYR A 158 -19.25 -7.09 5.16
C TYR A 158 -19.79 -8.45 5.61
N ASP A 159 -20.51 -8.52 6.74
CA ASP A 159 -20.94 -9.78 7.37
C ASP A 159 -21.78 -10.64 6.43
N GLU A 160 -22.63 -9.99 5.61
CA GLU A 160 -23.50 -10.66 4.65
C GLU A 160 -22.73 -11.28 3.47
N MET A 161 -21.48 -10.86 3.23
CA MET A 161 -20.72 -11.27 2.05
C MET A 161 -19.86 -12.52 2.27
N ASN A 162 -19.75 -13.07 3.50
CA ASN A 162 -18.90 -14.22 3.83
C ASN A 162 -17.45 -14.11 3.30
N LEU A 163 -16.92 -12.89 3.18
CA LEU A 163 -15.57 -12.60 2.71
C LEU A 163 -14.72 -12.03 3.84
N LYS A 164 -13.54 -12.62 4.06
CA LYS A 164 -12.58 -12.06 5.01
C LYS A 164 -11.84 -10.87 4.40
N ILE A 165 -12.18 -9.66 4.84
CA ILE A 165 -11.52 -8.42 4.46
C ILE A 165 -10.42 -8.11 5.47
N TYR A 166 -9.21 -7.81 4.99
CA TYR A 166 -8.07 -7.49 5.86
C TYR A 166 -7.80 -5.99 5.96
N SER A 167 -8.00 -5.26 4.87
CA SER A 167 -7.85 -3.80 4.87
C SER A 167 -8.94 -3.16 4.02
N ASN A 168 -9.30 -1.94 4.37
CA ASN A 168 -10.28 -1.15 3.62
C ASN A 168 -9.85 0.32 3.48
N ALA A 169 -10.39 0.97 2.47
CA ALA A 169 -10.38 2.40 2.31
C ALA A 169 -11.84 2.89 2.30
N ILE A 170 -12.17 3.82 3.18
CA ILE A 170 -13.52 4.32 3.40
C ILE A 170 -13.52 5.82 3.15
N PHE A 171 -14.31 6.24 2.18
CA PHE A 171 -14.50 7.64 1.81
C PHE A 171 -15.87 8.14 2.25
N SER A 172 -15.90 9.21 3.04
CA SER A 172 -17.14 9.88 3.44
C SER A 172 -17.73 10.69 2.28
N LEU A 173 -18.83 10.19 1.71
CA LEU A 173 -19.55 10.88 0.65
C LEU A 173 -20.30 12.09 1.21
N LYS A 174 -20.41 13.14 0.39
CA LYS A 174 -21.23 14.29 0.68
C LYS A 174 -22.70 13.92 0.96
N LYS A 175 -23.26 14.45 2.04
CA LYS A 175 -24.66 14.21 2.45
C LYS A 175 -25.66 14.55 1.34
N GLU A 176 -25.35 15.52 0.48
CA GLU A 176 -26.23 15.96 -0.60
C GLU A 176 -26.42 14.91 -1.71
N ILE A 177 -25.61 13.84 -1.76
CA ILE A 177 -25.76 12.80 -2.80
C ILE A 177 -27.02 11.97 -2.57
N PHE A 178 -27.21 11.51 -1.34
CA PHE A 178 -28.35 10.64 -0.96
C PHE A 178 -29.30 11.32 0.03
N ASN A 179 -29.06 12.59 0.38
CA ASN A 179 -29.70 13.27 1.51
C ASN A 179 -29.53 12.49 2.84
N SER A 180 -28.45 11.72 2.97
CA SER A 180 -28.07 10.94 4.14
C SER A 180 -26.55 10.76 4.17
N GLN A 181 -26.00 10.39 5.34
CA GLN A 181 -24.59 10.01 5.42
C GLN A 181 -24.38 8.69 4.69
N SER A 182 -23.43 8.67 3.78
CA SER A 182 -23.08 7.50 2.98
C SER A 182 -21.57 7.40 2.86
N LEU A 183 -21.08 6.18 2.68
CA LEU A 183 -19.64 5.90 2.58
C LEU A 183 -19.38 5.18 1.26
N LEU A 184 -18.32 5.55 0.55
CA LEU A 184 -17.79 4.73 -0.54
C LEU A 184 -16.65 3.88 0.02
N VAL A 185 -16.72 2.58 -0.20
CA VAL A 185 -15.82 1.62 0.43
C VAL A 185 -15.09 0.82 -0.62
N PHE A 186 -13.79 0.68 -0.40
CA PHE A 186 -12.89 -0.19 -1.15
C PHE A 186 -12.34 -1.22 -0.17
N ALA A 187 -12.63 -2.50 -0.38
CA ALA A 187 -12.25 -3.57 0.54
C ALA A 187 -11.29 -4.56 -0.16
N SER A 188 -10.22 -4.93 0.53
CA SER A 188 -9.22 -5.88 0.02
C SER A 188 -9.07 -7.09 0.94
N LYS A 189 -8.87 -8.27 0.34
CA LYS A 189 -8.43 -9.49 1.04
C LYS A 189 -6.96 -9.42 1.46
N ASP A 190 -6.22 -8.42 0.98
CA ASP A 190 -4.83 -8.21 1.30
C ASP A 190 -4.65 -6.97 2.18
N ARG A 191 -3.41 -6.70 2.58
CA ARG A 191 -3.01 -5.53 3.39
C ARG A 191 -2.75 -4.28 2.55
N GLN A 192 -3.42 -4.15 1.41
CA GLN A 192 -3.16 -3.11 0.41
C GLN A 192 -3.31 -1.69 0.98
N PHE A 193 -4.28 -1.46 1.88
CA PHE A 193 -4.57 -0.13 2.40
C PHE A 193 -3.82 0.25 3.68
N LEU A 194 -3.07 -0.67 4.31
CA LEU A 194 -2.36 -0.41 5.58
C LEU A 194 -1.15 0.54 5.45
N THR A 195 -0.66 0.75 4.23
CA THR A 195 0.57 1.53 3.98
C THR A 195 0.32 2.94 3.46
N ASN A 196 -0.95 3.37 3.38
CA ASN A 196 -1.38 4.62 2.72
C ASN A 196 -0.85 4.79 1.28
N ARG A 197 -0.40 3.69 0.66
CA ARG A 197 0.01 3.70 -0.75
C ARG A 197 -1.22 3.92 -1.62
N ALA A 198 -1.05 4.72 -2.66
CA ALA A 198 -2.12 5.11 -3.58
C ALA A 198 -3.28 5.90 -2.92
N PHE A 199 -3.08 6.48 -1.73
CA PHE A 199 -4.08 7.35 -1.08
C PHE A 199 -4.62 8.42 -2.03
N ASP A 200 -3.73 9.16 -2.71
CA ASP A 200 -4.13 10.24 -3.63
C ASP A 200 -4.95 9.72 -4.82
N LEU A 201 -4.64 8.53 -5.32
CA LEU A 201 -5.35 7.92 -6.44
C LEU A 201 -6.75 7.44 -6.04
N ILE A 202 -6.88 6.82 -4.87
CA ILE A 202 -8.17 6.38 -4.31
C ILE A 202 -9.02 7.60 -3.97
N LEU A 203 -8.43 8.64 -3.38
CA LEU A 203 -9.11 9.90 -3.08
C LEU A 203 -9.60 10.57 -4.35
N PHE A 204 -8.77 10.63 -5.39
CA PHE A 204 -9.15 11.17 -6.69
C PHE A 204 -10.30 10.38 -7.31
N LEU A 205 -10.20 9.05 -7.36
CA LEU A 205 -11.26 8.19 -7.89
C LEU A 205 -12.57 8.38 -7.11
N SER A 206 -12.51 8.44 -5.78
CA SER A 206 -13.67 8.66 -4.91
C SER A 206 -14.34 10.00 -5.18
N LYS A 207 -13.56 11.07 -5.41
CA LYS A 207 -14.08 12.39 -5.79
C LYS A 207 -14.74 12.38 -7.17
N ILE A 208 -14.17 11.67 -8.14
CA ILE A 208 -14.80 11.52 -9.47
C ILE A 208 -16.12 10.77 -9.37
N VAL A 209 -16.15 9.65 -8.64
CA VAL A 209 -17.38 8.88 -8.39
C VAL A 209 -18.44 9.77 -7.74
N GLN A 210 -18.08 10.48 -6.67
CA GLN A 210 -18.99 11.43 -6.00
C GLN A 210 -19.51 12.52 -6.95
N GLN A 211 -18.63 13.11 -7.77
CA GLN A 211 -19.02 14.15 -8.72
C GLN A 211 -19.99 13.61 -9.77
N ARG A 212 -19.74 12.41 -10.28
CA ARG A 212 -20.62 11.74 -11.23
C ARG A 212 -21.98 11.42 -10.60
N MET A 213 -21.99 10.96 -9.35
CA MET A 213 -23.22 10.74 -8.59
C MET A 213 -24.03 12.03 -8.42
N LYS A 214 -23.36 13.16 -8.20
CA LYS A 214 -24.01 14.46 -8.09
C LYS A 214 -24.64 14.92 -9.42
N GLU A 215 -23.93 14.75 -10.53
CA GLU A 215 -24.44 15.08 -11.88
C GLU A 215 -25.68 14.27 -12.26
N LEU A 216 -25.70 13.00 -11.87
CA LEU A 216 -26.82 12.10 -12.13
C LEU A 216 -27.99 12.27 -11.13
N GLN A 217 -27.93 13.28 -10.25
CA GLN A 217 -28.97 13.63 -9.27
C GLN A 217 -29.49 12.42 -8.49
N ILE A 218 -28.58 11.61 -7.95
CA ILE A 218 -28.95 10.28 -7.49
C ILE A 218 -29.94 10.27 -6.32
N GLY A 219 -29.97 11.33 -5.50
CA GLY A 219 -30.89 11.52 -4.38
C GLY A 219 -32.02 12.54 -4.57
N GLN A 220 -32.31 12.96 -5.82
CA GLN A 220 -33.53 13.72 -6.15
C GLN A 220 -34.65 12.80 -6.63
#